data_AF-A0A2S4ZR19-F1
#
_entry.id   AF-A0A2S4ZR19-F1
#
_cell.length_a   1.000
_cell.length_b   1.000
_cell.length_c   1.000
_cell.angle_alpha   90.00
_cell.angle_beta   90.00
_cell.angle_gamma   90.00
#
_symmetry.space_group_name_H-M   'P 1'
#
loop_
_entity.id
_entity.type
_entity.pdbx_description
1 polymer ?
#
loop_
_entity_poly.entity_id
_entity_poly.type
_entity_poly.pdbx_seq_one_letter_code
_entity_poly.pdbx_strand_id
1 'polypeptide(L)'
;MSHPINGADSEDVRRQARSVVAALGLDGTPLAPGLVFSLLRAGFGVQTEALTGGVEVRACPEHYGRGSLLISWAPHEAAYTPLDPRVTQVEGIMTDALLNTVRALGFPAERLGVSYSVLVRPRSSDAPC
;
A
#
# COMPACT_ATOMS: atom_id res chain seq x y z
N MET A 1 19.49 9.08 -20.08
CA MET A 1 20.09 10.08 -19.16
C MET A 1 19.61 9.72 -17.76
N SER A 2 20.50 9.20 -16.92
CA SER A 2 20.16 8.80 -15.55
C SER A 2 20.29 10.03 -14.66
N HIS A 3 19.18 10.56 -14.15
CA HIS A 3 19.25 11.55 -13.09
C HIS A 3 19.86 10.86 -11.86
N PRO A 4 20.95 11.39 -11.28
CA PRO A 4 21.39 10.92 -9.98
C PRO A 4 20.26 11.26 -9.01
N ILE A 5 19.58 10.26 -8.48
CA ILE A 5 18.67 10.46 -7.36
C ILE A 5 19.57 10.93 -6.22
N ASN A 6 19.46 12.20 -5.83
CA ASN A 6 20.31 12.80 -4.81
C ASN A 6 20.13 12.01 -3.51
N GLY A 7 21.23 11.68 -2.83
CA GLY A 7 21.17 10.99 -1.54
C GLY A 7 20.34 11.74 -0.49
N ALA A 8 20.26 13.07 -0.61
CA ALA A 8 19.40 13.92 0.21
C ALA A 8 17.90 13.62 0.02
N ASP A 9 17.44 13.49 -1.23
CA ASP A 9 16.05 13.15 -1.54
C ASP A 9 15.68 11.77 -0.96
N SER A 10 16.61 10.80 -1.01
CA SER A 10 16.39 9.48 -0.43
C SER A 10 16.28 9.51 1.10
N GLU A 11 17.08 10.30 1.80
CA GLU A 11 17.00 10.42 3.25
C GLU A 11 15.75 11.21 3.71
N ASP A 12 15.35 12.23 2.94
CA ASP A 12 14.11 12.96 3.18
C ASP A 12 12.89 12.05 3.04
N VAL A 13 12.83 11.24 1.97
CA VAL A 13 11.76 10.25 1.78
C VAL A 13 11.78 9.18 2.87
N ARG A 14 12.96 8.73 3.35
CA ARG A 14 13.05 7.81 4.49
C ARG A 14 12.51 8.42 5.77
N ARG A 15 12.82 9.70 6.03
CA ARG A 15 12.29 10.43 7.19
C ARG A 15 10.77 10.57 7.10
N GLN A 16 10.26 10.92 5.93
CA GLN A 16 8.82 10.99 5.69
C GLN A 16 8.15 9.62 5.88
N ALA A 17 8.74 8.55 5.35
CA ALA A 17 8.20 7.20 5.50
C ALA A 17 8.08 6.78 6.96
N ARG A 18 9.10 7.06 7.79
CA ARG A 18 9.04 6.81 9.25
C ARG A 18 7.89 7.60 9.91
N SER A 19 7.72 8.86 9.54
CA SER A 19 6.63 9.69 10.06
C SER A 19 5.25 9.14 9.69
N VAL A 20 5.09 8.68 8.44
CA VAL A 20 3.84 8.09 7.96
C VAL A 20 3.54 6.76 8.66
N VAL A 21 4.53 5.88 8.81
CA VAL A 21 4.37 4.60 9.54
C VAL A 21 3.92 4.83 10.98
N ALA A 22 4.54 5.79 11.66
CA ALA A 22 4.17 6.14 13.03
C ALA A 22 2.75 6.73 13.10
N ALA A 23 2.38 7.62 12.17
CA ALA A 23 1.04 8.20 12.09
C ALA A 23 -0.04 7.13 11.84
N LEU A 24 0.29 6.09 11.08
CA LEU A 24 -0.59 4.95 10.84
C LEU A 24 -0.61 3.92 11.99
N GLY A 25 0.23 4.09 13.02
CA GLY A 25 0.38 3.12 14.11
C GLY A 25 0.96 1.77 13.66
N LEU A 26 1.75 1.75 12.59
CA LEU A 26 2.26 0.54 11.95
C LEU A 26 3.69 0.16 12.39
N ASP A 27 4.21 0.76 13.46
CA ASP A 27 5.60 0.54 13.93
C ASP A 27 5.91 -0.94 14.24
N GLY A 28 4.90 -1.71 14.66
CA GLY A 28 5.00 -3.15 14.91
C GLY A 28 4.84 -4.04 13.67
N THR A 29 4.65 -3.47 12.48
CA THR A 29 4.41 -4.21 11.23
C THR A 29 5.67 -4.22 10.35
N PRO A 30 6.41 -5.34 10.25
CA PRO A 30 7.72 -5.38 9.60
C PRO A 30 7.75 -4.91 8.14
N LEU A 31 6.65 -5.09 7.41
CA LEU A 31 6.55 -4.66 6.01
C LEU A 31 6.31 -3.16 5.83
N ALA A 32 5.73 -2.48 6.83
CA ALA A 32 5.22 -1.13 6.67
C ALA A 32 6.30 -0.10 6.29
N PRO A 33 7.49 -0.07 6.93
CA PRO A 33 8.54 0.90 6.57
C PRO A 33 9.00 0.78 5.12
N GLY A 34 9.24 -0.44 4.64
CA GLY A 34 9.70 -0.69 3.28
C GLY A 34 8.63 -0.36 2.24
N LEU A 35 7.39 -0.75 2.50
CA LEU A 35 6.27 -0.48 1.61
C LEU A 35 6.00 1.02 1.48
N VAL A 36 5.87 1.72 2.61
CA VAL A 36 5.60 3.17 2.63
C VAL A 36 6.73 3.95 1.96
N PHE A 37 7.99 3.60 2.25
CA PHE A 37 9.13 4.23 1.56
C PHE A 37 9.06 4.04 0.04
N SER A 38 8.74 2.83 -0.41
CA SER A 38 8.67 2.51 -1.85
C SER A 38 7.53 3.24 -2.54
N LEU A 39 6.37 3.36 -1.89
CA LEU A 39 5.22 4.14 -2.37
C LEU A 39 5.57 5.63 -2.50
N LEU A 40 6.12 6.24 -1.44
CA LEU A 40 6.51 7.65 -1.46
C LEU A 40 7.59 7.93 -2.52
N ARG A 41 8.59 7.04 -2.63
CA ARG A 41 9.64 7.16 -3.65
C ARG A 41 9.10 7.05 -5.08
N ALA A 42 8.03 6.29 -5.29
CA ALA A 42 7.34 6.20 -6.57
C ALA A 42 6.36 7.37 -6.82
N GLY A 43 6.26 8.33 -5.89
CA GLY A 43 5.44 9.52 -6.01
C GLY A 43 4.00 9.37 -5.49
N PHE A 44 3.66 8.26 -4.82
CA PHE A 44 2.35 8.10 -4.23
C PHE A 44 2.21 8.91 -2.94
N GLY A 45 1.09 9.61 -2.79
CA GLY A 45 0.64 10.07 -1.47
C GLY A 45 0.12 8.87 -0.66
N VAL A 46 0.43 8.84 0.64
CA VAL A 46 -0.09 7.84 1.58
C VAL A 46 -1.02 8.54 2.56
N GLN A 47 -2.26 8.07 2.66
CA GLN A 47 -3.28 8.65 3.52
C GLN A 47 -2.99 8.31 4.97
N THR A 48 -2.74 9.32 5.81
CA THR A 48 -2.55 9.18 7.28
C THR A 48 -3.75 9.66 8.08
N GLU A 49 -4.66 10.40 7.45
CA GLU A 49 -5.86 10.99 8.04
C GLU A 49 -7.04 10.82 7.06
N ALA A 50 -8.27 11.11 7.50
CA ALA A 50 -9.44 10.94 6.66
C ALA A 50 -9.41 11.90 5.44
N LEU A 51 -9.31 11.31 4.24
CA LEU A 51 -9.62 11.93 2.93
C LEU A 51 -8.62 12.95 2.37
N THR A 52 -7.31 12.69 2.48
CA THR A 52 -6.28 13.55 1.85
C THR A 52 -5.91 13.15 0.41
N GLY A 53 -6.47 12.05 -0.11
CA GLY A 53 -6.12 11.48 -1.42
C GLY A 53 -4.83 10.64 -1.39
N GLY A 54 -4.61 9.82 -2.42
CA GLY A 54 -3.51 8.86 -2.47
C GLY A 54 -3.95 7.44 -2.09
N VAL A 55 -3.03 6.61 -1.58
CA VAL A 55 -3.33 5.23 -1.15
C VAL A 55 -3.51 5.15 0.36
N GLU A 56 -4.51 4.40 0.81
CA GLU A 56 -4.64 3.98 2.21
C GLU A 56 -3.73 2.75 2.44
N VAL A 57 -3.07 2.70 3.60
CA VAL A 57 -2.33 1.53 4.07
C VAL A 57 -2.83 1.16 5.46
N ARG A 58 -3.36 -0.06 5.61
CA ARG A 58 -3.99 -0.53 6.86
C ARG A 58 -3.50 -1.90 7.27
N ALA A 59 -3.31 -2.13 8.56
CA ALA A 59 -3.15 -3.48 9.10
C ALA A 59 -4.51 -4.03 9.56
N CYS A 60 -4.80 -5.28 9.18
CA CYS A 60 -5.98 -6.03 9.65
C CYS A 60 -5.54 -7.44 10.10
N PRO A 61 -4.72 -7.53 11.17
CA PRO A 61 -4.09 -8.79 11.59
C PRO A 61 -5.09 -9.86 12.00
N GLU A 62 -6.26 -9.47 12.50
CA GLU A 62 -7.37 -10.35 12.86
C GLU A 62 -7.98 -11.09 11.66
N HIS A 63 -7.87 -10.52 10.45
CA HIS A 63 -8.44 -11.08 9.23
C HIS A 63 -7.39 -11.73 8.32
N TYR A 64 -6.19 -11.15 8.22
CA TYR A 64 -5.19 -11.56 7.23
C TYR A 64 -3.85 -11.99 7.83
N GLY A 65 -3.79 -12.12 9.16
CA GLY A 65 -2.59 -12.54 9.89
C GLY A 65 -1.66 -11.39 10.24
N ARG A 66 -0.79 -11.62 11.23
CA ARG A 66 0.18 -10.63 11.70
C ARG A 66 1.15 -10.23 10.59
N GLY A 67 1.36 -8.93 10.45
CA GLY A 67 2.31 -8.37 9.48
C GLY A 67 1.75 -8.17 8.07
N SER A 68 0.52 -8.60 7.80
CA SER A 68 -0.18 -8.33 6.54
C SER A 68 -0.70 -6.90 6.46
N LEU A 69 -0.65 -6.31 5.27
CA LEU A 69 -1.12 -4.95 4.99
C LEU A 69 -2.12 -4.94 3.85
N LEU A 70 -3.20 -4.18 4.01
CA LEU A 70 -4.12 -3.81 2.93
C LEU A 70 -3.73 -2.46 2.35
N ILE A 71 -3.87 -2.36 1.04
CA ILE A 71 -3.65 -1.13 0.27
C ILE A 71 -4.86 -0.88 -0.62
N SER A 72 -5.40 0.33 -0.61
CA SER A 72 -6.56 0.72 -1.42
C SER A 72 -6.46 2.19 -1.86
N TRP A 73 -7.13 2.55 -2.97
CA TRP A 73 -7.23 3.94 -3.43
C TRP A 73 -8.25 4.77 -2.66
N ALA A 74 -9.25 4.08 -2.12
CA ALA A 74 -10.31 4.67 -1.32
C ALA A 74 -10.17 4.15 0.12
N PRO A 75 -10.67 4.92 1.11
CA PRO A 75 -10.82 4.41 2.47
C PRO A 75 -11.59 3.08 2.46
N HIS A 76 -11.13 2.12 3.25
CA HIS A 76 -11.69 0.79 3.36
C HIS A 76 -13.21 0.78 3.53
N GLU A 77 -13.77 1.75 4.27
CA GLU A 77 -15.21 1.91 4.49
C GLU A 77 -15.99 2.17 3.19
N ALA A 78 -15.39 2.86 2.23
CA ALA A 78 -15.99 3.10 0.91
C ALA A 78 -15.83 1.89 -0.03
N ALA A 79 -14.83 1.03 0.20
CA ALA A 79 -14.47 -0.08 -0.68
C ALA A 79 -15.45 -1.28 -0.67
N TYR A 80 -16.51 -1.24 0.16
CA TYR A 80 -17.53 -2.29 0.28
C TYR A 80 -18.92 -1.88 -0.20
N THR A 81 -19.13 -0.63 -0.59
CA THR A 81 -20.45 -0.18 -1.05
C THR A 81 -20.57 -0.44 -2.56
N PRO A 82 -21.56 -1.22 -3.02
CA PRO A 82 -21.79 -1.38 -4.46
C PRO A 82 -22.15 -0.03 -5.07
N LEU A 83 -21.29 0.48 -5.94
CA LEU A 83 -21.52 1.71 -6.70
C LEU A 83 -22.24 1.39 -8.02
N ASP A 84 -22.55 2.43 -8.78
CA ASP A 84 -22.98 2.29 -10.18
C ASP A 84 -22.06 1.31 -10.94
N PRO A 85 -22.58 0.42 -11.82
CA PRO A 85 -21.77 -0.59 -12.49
C PRO A 85 -20.54 -0.04 -13.23
N ARG A 86 -20.61 1.19 -13.76
CA ARG A 86 -19.47 1.85 -14.41
C ARG A 86 -18.41 2.23 -13.38
N VAL A 87 -18.81 2.68 -12.21
CA VAL A 87 -17.90 3.02 -11.12
C VAL A 87 -17.22 1.75 -10.59
N THR A 88 -17.98 0.67 -10.39
CA THR A 88 -17.43 -0.66 -10.05
C THR A 88 -16.39 -1.14 -11.06
N GLN A 89 -16.63 -0.94 -12.36
CA GLN A 89 -15.66 -1.28 -13.39
C GLN A 89 -14.37 -0.44 -13.28
N VAL A 90 -14.49 0.87 -13.05
CA VAL A 90 -13.34 1.76 -12.86
C VAL A 90 -12.54 1.38 -11.62
N GLU A 91 -13.21 1.15 -10.50
CA GLU A 91 -12.56 0.70 -9.26
C GLU A 91 -11.84 -0.63 -9.48
N GLY A 92 -12.43 -1.55 -10.25
CA GLY A 92 -11.78 -2.80 -10.61
C GLY A 92 -10.48 -2.62 -11.39
N ILE A 93 -10.46 -1.74 -12.39
CA ILE A 93 -9.27 -1.39 -13.17
C ILE A 93 -8.22 -0.74 -12.27
N MET A 94 -8.64 0.18 -11.40
CA MET A 94 -7.75 0.86 -10.47
C MET A 94 -7.12 -0.12 -9.47
N THR A 95 -7.88 -1.09 -8.95
CA THR A 95 -7.35 -2.15 -8.07
C THR A 95 -6.31 -3.01 -8.79
N ASP A 96 -6.54 -3.37 -10.07
CA ASP A 96 -5.55 -4.12 -10.85
C ASP A 96 -4.28 -3.31 -11.12
N ALA A 97 -4.43 -2.01 -11.40
CA ALA A 97 -3.30 -1.10 -11.53
C ALA A 97 -2.48 -1.01 -10.23
N LEU A 98 -3.16 -0.92 -9.07
CA LEU A 98 -2.51 -0.92 -7.77
C LEU A 98 -1.79 -2.24 -7.49
N LEU A 99 -2.42 -3.37 -7.78
CA LEU A 99 -1.83 -4.70 -7.62
C LEU A 99 -0.53 -4.81 -8.42
N ASN A 100 -0.56 -4.42 -9.69
CA ASN A 100 0.62 -4.46 -10.56
C ASN A 100 1.70 -3.50 -10.08
N THR A 101 1.32 -2.31 -9.61
CA THR A 101 2.24 -1.33 -9.02
C THR A 101 2.95 -1.90 -7.80
N VAL A 102 2.21 -2.45 -6.84
CA VAL A 102 2.77 -2.99 -5.60
C VAL A 102 3.72 -4.17 -5.89
N ARG A 103 3.37 -5.02 -6.86
CA ARG A 103 4.26 -6.09 -7.34
C ARG A 103 5.52 -5.56 -8.00
N ALA A 104 5.40 -4.53 -8.83
CA ALA A 104 6.54 -3.88 -9.48
C ALA A 104 7.49 -3.21 -8.46
N LEU A 105 6.95 -2.74 -7.32
CA LEU A 105 7.75 -2.26 -6.17
C LEU A 105 8.45 -3.40 -5.40
N GLY A 106 8.23 -4.66 -5.76
CA GLY A 106 8.91 -5.83 -5.19
C GLY A 106 8.15 -6.54 -4.07
N PHE A 107 6.90 -6.14 -3.80
CA PHE A 107 6.10 -6.72 -2.71
C PHE A 107 5.21 -7.87 -3.22
N PRO A 108 5.13 -9.00 -2.49
CA PRO A 108 4.20 -10.06 -2.83
C PRO A 108 2.77 -9.60 -2.49
N ALA A 109 1.98 -9.40 -3.52
CA ALA A 109 0.63 -8.86 -3.40
C ALA A 109 -0.39 -9.70 -4.18
N GLU A 110 -1.62 -9.71 -3.68
CA GLU A 110 -2.78 -10.33 -4.31
C GLU A 110 -4.02 -9.45 -4.19
N ARG A 111 -5.00 -9.69 -5.05
CA ARG A 111 -6.30 -9.01 -4.97
C ARG A 111 -7.14 -9.63 -3.87
N LEU A 112 -7.71 -8.79 -3.01
CA LEU A 112 -8.56 -9.26 -1.92
C LEU A 112 -10.01 -9.44 -2.41
N GLY A 113 -10.25 -10.55 -3.12
CA GLY A 113 -11.59 -10.97 -3.56
C GLY A 113 -12.38 -9.86 -4.26
N VAL A 114 -13.61 -9.64 -3.80
CA VAL A 114 -14.53 -8.60 -4.32
C VAL A 114 -14.25 -7.20 -3.78
N SER A 115 -13.32 -7.04 -2.83
CA SER A 115 -12.94 -5.71 -2.34
C SER A 115 -12.01 -5.02 -3.34
N TYR A 116 -12.07 -3.69 -3.40
CA TYR A 116 -11.15 -2.88 -4.21
C TYR A 116 -9.79 -2.67 -3.52
N SER A 117 -9.35 -3.67 -2.75
CA SER A 117 -8.11 -3.65 -1.97
C SER A 117 -7.11 -4.69 -2.45
N VAL A 118 -5.83 -4.37 -2.24
CA VAL A 118 -4.68 -5.22 -2.50
C VAL A 118 -4.11 -5.67 -1.17
N LEU A 119 -3.93 -6.98 -0.99
CA LEU A 119 -3.33 -7.57 0.19
C LEU A 119 -1.84 -7.83 -0.06
N VAL A 120 -1.00 -7.32 0.82
CA VAL A 120 0.44 -7.56 0.85
C VAL A 120 0.76 -8.40 2.08
N ARG A 121 1.40 -9.55 1.87
CA ARG A 121 1.82 -10.45 2.95
C ARG A 121 3.33 -10.43 3.10
N PRO A 122 3.87 -10.72 4.30
CA PRO A 122 5.29 -11.02 4.43
C PRO A 122 5.61 -12.19 3.49
N ARG A 123 6.78 -12.19 2.84
CA ARG A 123 7.27 -13.45 2.25
C ARG A 123 7.45 -14.41 3.42
N SER A 124 6.67 -15.49 3.44
CA SER A 124 6.92 -16.58 4.35
C SER A 124 8.36 -17.05 4.12
N SER A 125 9.15 -17.13 5.18
CA SER A 125 10.52 -17.64 5.13
C SER A 125 10.61 -19.11 4.70
N ASP A 126 9.48 -19.78 4.43
CA ASP A 126 9.35 -21.20 4.12
C ASP A 126 9.27 -21.53 2.62
N ALA A 127 9.60 -20.60 1.72
CA ALA A 127 9.82 -20.95 0.32
C ALA A 127 11.27 -21.46 0.15
N PRO A 128 11.50 -22.76 -0.15
CA PRO A 128 12.84 -23.23 -0.44
C PRO A 128 13.34 -22.60 -1.74
N CYS A 129 14.56 -22.09 -1.68
CA CYS A 129 15.36 -21.68 -2.84
C CYS A 129 15.58 -22.84 -3.81
#